data_AF-A0A518FJK6-F1
#
_entry.id   AF-A0A518FJK6-F1
#
_cell.length_a   1.000
_cell.length_b   1.000
_cell.length_c   1.000
_cell.angle_alpha   90.00
_cell.angle_beta   90.00
_cell.angle_gamma   90.00
#
_symmetry.space_group_name_H-M   'P 1'
#
loop_
_entity.id
_entity.type
_entity.pdbx_description
1 polymer ?
#
loop_
_entity_poly.entity_id
_entity_poly.type
_entity_poly.pdbx_seq_one_letter_code
_entity_poly.pdbx_strand_id
1 'polypeptide(L)'
;MSEIMCYGEDGLTLAVVTQHLGKLLDAIRSQHSELDEDEDLSLEDCLVFYRPSFGRRGGPEGASFGEFDAIIATKKYLYLIESKWIRSRIKGRTIKLKENQIRRHQIFEWHRKNWKEIQDWKQFRNKYHAEFDAKHGPKRLAPETSKLGKNLEQVLNLLFTRKVPIQHVILAFYHDKNHEPTKVHGKPVKFRLVTYLLEDDQIEQVFKLKLDEQ
;
A
#
# COMPACT_ATOMS: atom_id res chain seq x y z
N MET A 1 15.96 24.34 -9.94
CA MET A 1 14.65 23.67 -9.74
C MET A 1 14.56 22.44 -10.64
N SER A 2 14.37 21.27 -10.05
CA SER A 2 14.17 20.01 -10.77
C SER A 2 12.70 19.66 -10.80
N GLU A 3 12.17 19.31 -11.97
CA GLU A 3 10.78 18.88 -12.14
C GLU A 3 10.73 17.35 -12.27
N ILE A 4 9.80 16.72 -11.56
CA ILE A 4 9.46 15.31 -11.77
C ILE A 4 8.19 15.29 -12.64
N MET A 5 8.21 14.48 -13.69
CA MET A 5 7.07 14.29 -14.59
C MET A 5 6.60 12.84 -14.43
N CYS A 6 5.36 12.63 -13.97
CA CYS A 6 4.80 11.29 -13.82
C CYS A 6 3.52 11.13 -14.65
N TYR A 7 3.28 9.94 -15.18
CA TYR A 7 2.10 9.63 -15.99
C TYR A 7 1.36 8.40 -15.46
N GLY A 8 0.05 8.38 -15.67
CA GLY A 8 -0.81 7.23 -15.37
C GLY A 8 -1.01 6.95 -13.87
N GLU A 9 -1.38 5.71 -13.56
CA GLU A 9 -1.75 5.25 -12.20
C GLU A 9 -0.63 5.48 -11.17
N ASP A 10 0.62 5.29 -11.58
CA ASP A 10 1.79 5.50 -10.73
C ASP A 10 1.95 6.99 -10.36
N GLY A 11 1.88 7.88 -11.35
CA GLY A 11 1.99 9.32 -11.10
C GLY A 11 0.88 9.87 -10.22
N LEU A 12 -0.36 9.41 -10.45
CA LEU A 12 -1.50 9.73 -9.61
C LEU A 12 -1.28 9.27 -8.16
N THR A 13 -0.77 8.05 -7.98
CA THR A 13 -0.47 7.53 -6.65
C THR A 13 0.63 8.36 -5.98
N LEU A 14 1.69 8.69 -6.69
CA LEU A 14 2.79 9.51 -6.16
C LEU A 14 2.28 10.87 -5.68
N ALA A 15 1.49 11.57 -6.51
CA ALA A 15 0.92 12.87 -6.16
C ALA A 15 0.03 12.78 -4.91
N VAL A 16 -0.79 11.73 -4.82
CA VAL A 16 -1.64 11.49 -3.65
C VAL A 16 -0.82 11.28 -2.38
N VAL A 17 0.25 10.48 -2.41
CA VAL A 17 1.04 10.16 -1.20
C VAL A 17 2.11 11.19 -0.86
N THR A 18 2.25 12.26 -1.66
CA THR A 18 3.18 13.36 -1.42
C THR A 18 2.44 14.68 -1.21
N GLN A 19 1.90 15.27 -2.28
CA GLN A 19 1.27 16.59 -2.29
C GLN A 19 -0.12 16.62 -1.67
N HIS A 20 -0.83 15.49 -1.72
CA HIS A 20 -2.19 15.36 -1.20
C HIS A 20 -2.30 14.38 -0.04
N LEU A 21 -1.18 14.12 0.66
CA LEU A 21 -1.15 13.15 1.75
C LEU A 21 -2.16 13.50 2.85
N GLY A 22 -2.25 14.78 3.24
CA GLY A 22 -3.25 15.25 4.20
C GLY A 22 -4.68 14.93 3.76
N LYS A 23 -5.04 15.28 2.51
CA LYS A 23 -6.36 14.98 1.94
C LYS A 23 -6.67 13.48 1.89
N LEU A 24 -5.67 12.64 1.57
CA LEU A 24 -5.82 11.19 1.60
C LEU A 24 -6.16 10.72 3.03
N LEU A 25 -5.41 11.18 4.02
CA LEU A 25 -5.62 10.79 5.41
C LEU A 25 -6.98 11.29 5.92
N ASP A 26 -7.41 12.50 5.56
CA ASP A 26 -8.75 13.03 5.85
C ASP A 26 -9.86 12.18 5.23
N ALA A 27 -9.68 11.77 3.97
CA ALA A 27 -10.65 10.92 3.29
C ALA A 27 -10.77 9.53 3.94
N ILE A 28 -9.65 8.96 4.41
CA ILE A 28 -9.67 7.69 5.15
C ILE A 28 -10.33 7.84 6.52
N ARG A 29 -10.12 8.98 7.21
CA ARG A 29 -10.68 9.30 8.54
C ARG A 29 -12.17 9.57 8.50
N SER A 30 -12.64 10.41 7.57
CA SER A 30 -14.06 10.77 7.44
C SER A 30 -14.99 9.58 7.21
N GLN A 31 -14.46 8.45 6.72
CA GLN A 31 -15.20 7.18 6.63
C GLN A 31 -15.43 6.49 7.99
N HIS A 32 -14.90 7.03 9.09
CA HIS A 32 -14.98 6.50 10.45
C HIS A 32 -15.07 7.63 11.49
N SER A 33 -16.30 8.00 11.87
CA SER A 33 -16.57 8.92 12.99
C SER A 33 -16.17 8.37 14.37
N GLU A 34 -15.78 7.10 14.47
CA GLU A 34 -15.41 6.43 15.72
C GLU A 34 -13.89 6.44 16.00
N LEU A 35 -13.09 7.06 15.12
CA LEU A 35 -11.65 7.20 15.31
C LEU A 35 -11.34 8.62 15.78
N ASP A 36 -11.27 8.77 17.11
CA ASP A 36 -10.89 9.93 17.92
C ASP A 36 -10.56 11.25 17.19
N GLU A 37 -11.28 12.30 17.60
CA GLU A 37 -11.15 13.71 17.19
C GLU A 37 -9.75 14.32 17.44
N ASP A 38 -8.88 13.64 18.21
CA ASP A 38 -7.53 14.10 18.55
C ASP A 38 -6.44 13.39 17.71
N GLU A 39 -6.33 13.73 16.43
CA GLU A 39 -5.13 13.40 15.65
C GLU A 39 -4.55 14.68 15.04
N ASP A 40 -3.62 15.30 15.77
CA ASP A 40 -2.68 16.26 15.22
C ASP A 40 -1.67 15.49 14.34
N LEU A 41 -2.14 15.12 13.15
CA LEU A 41 -1.37 14.43 12.11
C LEU A 41 -0.38 15.43 11.52
N SER A 42 0.77 15.58 12.17
CA SER A 42 1.90 16.19 11.49
C SER A 42 2.30 15.28 10.32
N LEU A 43 2.27 15.82 9.10
CA LEU A 43 2.73 15.11 7.90
C LEU A 43 4.21 14.69 8.04
N GLU A 44 4.98 15.40 8.88
CA GLU A 44 6.38 15.10 9.21
C GLU A 44 6.55 13.78 9.97
N ASP A 45 5.49 13.33 10.66
CA ASP A 45 5.50 12.06 11.38
C ASP A 45 5.13 10.87 10.47
N CYS A 46 4.77 11.10 9.20
CA CYS A 46 4.42 10.03 8.27
C CYS A 46 5.67 9.38 7.65
N LEU A 47 5.72 8.04 7.65
CA LEU A 47 6.70 7.30 6.87
C LEU A 47 6.03 6.74 5.62
N VAL A 48 6.47 7.19 4.45
CA VAL A 48 5.92 6.78 3.16
C VAL A 48 6.94 5.94 2.40
N PHE A 49 6.55 4.72 2.05
CA PHE A 49 7.21 3.94 1.01
C PHE A 49 6.40 4.04 -0.26
N TYR A 50 6.94 4.70 -1.28
CA TYR A 50 6.35 4.70 -2.61
C TYR A 50 6.87 3.52 -3.42
N ARG A 51 5.95 2.72 -3.97
CA ARG A 51 6.24 1.51 -4.74
C ARG A 51 7.24 0.51 -4.12
N PRO A 52 7.10 0.12 -2.84
CA PRO A 52 7.97 -0.89 -2.27
C PRO A 52 7.73 -2.25 -2.96
N SER A 53 8.78 -2.74 -3.64
CA SER A 53 8.73 -3.97 -4.41
C SER A 53 9.25 -5.16 -3.62
N PHE A 54 8.41 -6.20 -3.50
CA PHE A 54 8.73 -7.50 -2.91
C PHE A 54 8.82 -8.60 -3.97
N GLY A 55 9.30 -8.20 -5.16
CA GLY A 55 9.58 -9.06 -6.30
C GLY A 55 8.35 -9.39 -7.16
N ARG A 56 8.59 -9.63 -8.46
CA ARG A 56 7.53 -9.88 -9.47
C ARG A 56 7.62 -11.25 -10.16
N ARG A 57 8.69 -12.01 -9.90
CA ARG A 57 9.05 -13.24 -10.65
C ARG A 57 8.93 -14.54 -9.84
N GLY A 58 8.29 -14.49 -8.67
CA GLY A 58 8.22 -15.66 -7.78
C GLY A 58 7.31 -16.79 -8.27
N GLY A 59 6.39 -16.55 -9.19
CA GLY A 59 5.37 -17.57 -9.54
C GLY A 59 4.57 -18.03 -8.30
N PRO A 60 3.89 -19.18 -8.35
CA PRO A 60 3.14 -19.72 -7.22
C PRO A 60 4.00 -20.14 -6.02
N GLU A 61 5.20 -20.68 -6.27
CA GLU A 61 6.06 -21.31 -5.25
C GLU A 61 7.20 -20.41 -4.73
N GLY A 62 7.57 -19.39 -5.49
CA GLY A 62 8.66 -18.50 -5.11
C GLY A 62 8.24 -17.47 -4.06
N ALA A 63 9.26 -16.93 -3.40
CA ALA A 63 9.09 -16.04 -2.26
C ALA A 63 8.55 -14.65 -2.57
N SER A 64 8.60 -14.22 -3.84
CA SER A 64 8.07 -12.92 -4.23
C SER A 64 6.55 -12.88 -4.12
N PHE A 65 6.01 -11.77 -3.63
CA PHE A 65 4.56 -11.60 -3.48
C PHE A 65 4.03 -10.29 -4.07
N GLY A 66 4.84 -9.58 -4.85
CA GLY A 66 4.42 -8.41 -5.61
C GLY A 66 4.90 -7.10 -5.02
N GLU A 67 4.28 -6.02 -5.45
CA GLU A 67 4.61 -4.64 -5.09
C GLU A 67 3.34 -3.92 -4.64
N PHE A 68 3.42 -3.08 -3.60
CA PHE A 68 2.33 -2.16 -3.27
C PHE A 68 2.56 -0.85 -3.98
N ASP A 69 1.50 -0.11 -4.31
CA ASP A 69 1.66 1.20 -4.93
C ASP A 69 2.16 2.23 -3.89
N ALA A 70 1.73 2.07 -2.63
CA ALA A 70 2.36 2.72 -1.49
C ALA A 70 2.15 1.95 -0.17
N ILE A 71 3.02 2.23 0.80
CA ILE A 71 2.82 1.91 2.22
C ILE A 71 2.99 3.20 3.01
N ILE A 72 2.01 3.55 3.84
CA ILE A 72 2.06 4.75 4.67
C ILE A 72 1.90 4.34 6.12
N ALA A 73 2.89 4.65 6.95
CA ALA A 73 2.78 4.47 8.39
C ALA A 73 2.53 5.82 9.06
N THR A 74 1.55 5.87 9.96
CA THR A 74 1.30 6.99 10.89
C THR A 74 1.51 6.53 12.33
N LYS A 75 1.22 7.39 13.31
CA LYS A 75 1.21 7.03 14.74
C LYS A 75 0.08 6.06 15.11
N LYS A 76 -1.02 6.03 14.34
CA LYS A 76 -2.21 5.21 14.62
C LYS A 76 -2.40 4.03 13.66
N TYR A 77 -1.95 4.12 12.40
CA TYR A 77 -2.25 3.11 11.38
C TYR A 77 -1.10 2.86 10.41
N LEU A 78 -1.09 1.65 9.83
CA LEU A 78 -0.27 1.29 8.69
C LEU A 78 -1.18 1.04 7.48
N TYR A 79 -1.16 1.94 6.50
CA TYR A 79 -1.94 1.83 5.29
C TYR A 79 -1.18 1.07 4.21
N LEU A 80 -1.72 -0.07 3.77
CA LEU A 80 -1.26 -0.79 2.59
C LEU A 80 -2.13 -0.38 1.41
N ILE A 81 -1.53 0.30 0.44
CA ILE A 81 -2.25 1.00 -0.62
C ILE A 81 -2.06 0.30 -1.95
N GLU A 82 -3.18 0.12 -2.65
CA GLU A 82 -3.24 -0.23 -4.07
C GLU A 82 -4.04 0.84 -4.80
N SER A 83 -3.63 1.20 -6.01
CA SER A 83 -4.37 2.10 -6.88
C SER A 83 -5.09 1.35 -8.00
N LYS A 84 -6.15 1.99 -8.49
CA LYS A 84 -6.95 1.53 -9.62
C LYS A 84 -7.35 2.72 -10.47
N TRP A 85 -6.92 2.71 -11.71
CA TRP A 85 -7.41 3.64 -12.70
C TRP A 85 -8.65 3.10 -13.45
N ILE A 86 -9.80 3.74 -13.23
CA ILE A 86 -11.09 3.36 -13.79
C ILE A 86 -11.40 4.26 -14.98
N ARG A 87 -11.09 3.76 -16.17
CA ARG A 87 -11.32 4.47 -17.45
C ARG A 87 -12.71 4.25 -18.05
N SER A 88 -13.45 3.27 -17.57
CA SER A 88 -14.77 2.90 -18.10
C SER A 88 -15.69 2.43 -16.98
N ARG A 89 -16.99 2.50 -17.23
CA ARG A 89 -18.01 2.00 -16.30
C ARG A 89 -17.72 0.56 -15.88
N ILE A 90 -17.56 0.35 -14.58
CA ILE A 90 -17.40 -0.97 -13.99
C ILE A 90 -18.75 -1.55 -13.60
N LYS A 91 -18.96 -2.84 -13.89
CA LYS A 91 -20.22 -3.54 -13.61
C LYS A 91 -20.56 -3.44 -12.12
N GLY A 92 -21.73 -2.88 -11.82
CA GLY A 92 -22.21 -2.71 -10.45
C GLY A 92 -21.35 -1.80 -9.59
N ARG A 93 -20.57 -0.88 -10.19
CA ARG A 93 -19.71 0.10 -9.47
C ARG A 93 -18.77 -0.57 -8.44
N THR A 94 -18.36 -1.82 -8.72
CA THR A 94 -17.57 -2.64 -7.80
C THR A 94 -16.20 -2.96 -8.40
N ILE A 95 -15.13 -2.59 -7.69
CA ILE A 95 -13.76 -2.99 -8.01
C ILE A 95 -13.58 -4.44 -7.57
N LYS A 96 -13.27 -5.34 -8.50
CA LYS A 96 -12.91 -6.72 -8.18
C LYS A 96 -11.39 -6.85 -8.14
N LEU A 97 -10.85 -7.17 -6.97
CA LEU A 97 -9.41 -7.41 -6.83
C LEU A 97 -9.04 -8.79 -7.32
N LYS A 98 -7.87 -8.89 -7.97
CA LYS A 98 -7.31 -10.18 -8.34
C LYS A 98 -6.79 -10.89 -7.10
N GLU A 99 -6.82 -12.22 -7.11
CA GLU A 99 -6.39 -13.04 -5.97
C GLU A 99 -4.95 -12.76 -5.54
N ASN A 100 -4.05 -12.48 -6.48
CA ASN A 100 -2.67 -12.12 -6.17
C ASN A 100 -2.55 -10.78 -5.40
N GLN A 101 -3.43 -9.82 -5.65
CA GLN A 101 -3.46 -8.56 -4.88
C GLN A 101 -3.92 -8.83 -3.44
N ILE A 102 -4.96 -9.65 -3.26
CA ILE A 102 -5.44 -10.03 -1.93
C ILE A 102 -4.36 -10.81 -1.17
N ARG A 103 -3.73 -11.79 -1.82
CA ARG A 103 -2.66 -12.61 -1.23
C ARG A 103 -1.44 -11.77 -0.83
N ARG A 104 -1.07 -10.75 -1.61
CA ARG A 104 0.00 -9.81 -1.26
C ARG A 104 -0.26 -9.12 0.07
N HIS A 105 -1.47 -8.61 0.27
CA HIS A 105 -1.87 -7.97 1.53
C HIS A 105 -1.79 -8.94 2.70
N GLN A 106 -2.31 -10.16 2.54
CA GLN A 106 -2.28 -11.20 3.58
C GLN A 106 -0.85 -11.61 3.97
N ILE A 107 0.03 -11.76 2.97
CA ILE A 107 1.42 -12.11 3.21
C ILE A 107 2.13 -10.99 3.98
N PHE A 108 1.98 -9.74 3.55
CA PHE A 108 2.61 -8.62 4.25
C PHE A 108 2.08 -8.45 5.68
N GLU A 109 0.77 -8.62 5.87
CA GLU A 109 0.15 -8.61 7.20
C GLU A 109 0.73 -9.71 8.10
N TRP A 110 0.91 -10.92 7.58
CA TRP A 110 1.53 -12.00 8.35
C TRP A 110 2.97 -11.67 8.75
N HIS A 111 3.76 -11.09 7.83
CA HIS A 111 5.12 -10.64 8.14
C HIS A 111 5.10 -9.58 9.25
N ARG A 112 4.28 -8.55 9.10
CA ARG A 112 4.15 -7.47 10.09
C ARG A 112 3.71 -7.99 11.46
N LYS A 113 2.79 -8.97 11.49
CA LYS A 113 2.30 -9.59 12.72
C LYS A 113 3.40 -10.38 13.43
N ASN A 114 4.26 -11.09 12.71
CA ASN A 114 5.27 -11.96 13.29
C ASN A 114 6.63 -11.29 13.50
N TRP A 115 6.86 -10.12 12.91
CA TRP A 115 8.03 -9.28 13.18
C TRP A 115 7.89 -8.56 14.53
N LYS A 116 8.29 -9.25 15.61
CA LYS A 116 8.04 -8.84 17.01
C LYS A 116 9.11 -7.95 17.64
N GLU A 117 10.27 -7.86 17.00
CA GLU A 117 11.43 -7.07 17.43
C GLU A 117 12.27 -6.72 16.21
N ILE A 118 13.10 -5.69 16.34
CA ILE A 118 14.16 -5.42 15.36
C ILE A 118 15.07 -6.64 15.36
N GLN A 119 15.17 -7.31 14.22
CA GLN A 119 15.95 -8.52 14.05
C GLN A 119 16.49 -8.61 12.61
N ASP A 120 17.36 -9.57 12.37
CA ASP A 120 17.77 -9.91 11.01
C ASP A 120 16.81 -10.93 10.38
N TRP A 121 16.74 -10.91 9.04
CA TRP A 121 15.84 -11.77 8.27
C TRP A 121 16.14 -13.26 8.45
N LYS A 122 17.41 -13.60 8.70
CA LYS A 122 17.83 -15.00 8.90
C LYS A 122 17.24 -15.55 10.20
N GLN A 123 17.31 -14.81 11.30
CA GLN A 123 16.67 -15.16 12.57
C GLN A 123 15.17 -15.33 12.39
N PHE A 124 14.51 -14.36 11.74
CA PHE A 124 13.08 -14.42 11.46
C PHE A 124 12.71 -15.68 10.66
N ARG A 125 13.44 -15.95 9.59
CA ARG A 125 13.19 -17.12 8.73
C ARG A 125 13.39 -18.42 9.48
N ASN A 126 14.48 -18.56 10.23
CA ASN A 126 14.75 -19.76 11.02
C ASN A 126 13.59 -20.06 11.98
N LYS A 127 13.03 -19.01 12.60
CA LYS A 127 11.92 -19.12 13.54
C LYS A 127 10.58 -19.44 12.88
N TYR A 128 10.23 -18.79 11.77
CA TYR A 128 8.85 -18.80 11.26
C TYR A 128 8.65 -19.49 9.89
N HIS A 129 9.68 -20.03 9.24
CA HIS A 129 9.52 -20.64 7.91
C HIS A 129 8.45 -21.74 7.86
N ALA A 130 8.44 -22.66 8.85
CA ALA A 130 7.47 -23.75 8.88
C ALA A 130 6.02 -23.25 9.06
N GLU A 131 5.80 -22.24 9.91
CA GLU A 131 4.49 -21.62 10.10
C GLU A 131 4.04 -20.88 8.83
N PHE A 132 4.96 -20.16 8.18
CA PHE A 132 4.69 -19.48 6.93
C PHE A 132 4.23 -20.45 5.85
N ASP A 133 4.97 -21.54 5.68
CA ASP A 133 4.70 -22.58 4.69
C ASP A 133 3.34 -23.25 4.95
N ALA A 134 3.01 -23.55 6.21
CA ALA A 134 1.72 -24.10 6.59
C ALA A 134 0.55 -23.15 6.26
N LYS A 135 0.75 -21.83 6.43
CA LYS A 135 -0.31 -20.83 6.22
C LYS A 135 -0.46 -20.40 4.76
N HIS A 136 0.63 -20.27 4.02
CA HIS A 136 0.65 -19.70 2.67
C HIS A 136 0.92 -20.74 1.57
N GLY A 137 0.96 -22.02 1.94
CA GLY A 137 0.98 -23.17 1.04
C GLY A 137 2.26 -23.24 0.21
N PRO A 138 2.19 -23.10 -1.12
CA PRO A 138 3.38 -23.18 -1.98
C PRO A 138 4.34 -22.00 -1.78
N LYS A 139 3.87 -20.87 -1.22
CA LYS A 139 4.72 -19.71 -1.00
C LYS A 139 5.77 -19.98 0.06
N ARG A 140 6.99 -19.50 -0.19
CA ARG A 140 8.13 -19.60 0.73
C ARG A 140 8.57 -18.24 1.25
N LEU A 141 9.21 -18.22 2.42
CA LEU A 141 9.95 -17.03 2.85
C LEU A 141 11.14 -16.78 1.92
N ALA A 142 11.50 -15.52 1.74
CA ALA A 142 12.64 -15.12 0.93
C ALA A 142 13.95 -15.74 1.47
N PRO A 143 14.85 -16.22 0.59
CA PRO A 143 16.17 -16.70 1.04
C PRO A 143 16.94 -15.60 1.77
N GLU A 144 17.74 -15.99 2.76
CA GLU A 144 18.47 -15.07 3.64
C GLU A 144 19.40 -14.10 2.89
N THR A 145 20.08 -14.59 1.85
CA THR A 145 21.02 -13.80 1.06
C THR A 145 20.35 -13.02 -0.08
N SER A 146 19.04 -13.19 -0.27
CA SER A 146 18.33 -12.58 -1.40
C SER A 146 18.09 -11.07 -1.17
N LYS A 147 18.09 -10.31 -2.28
CA LYS A 147 17.69 -8.88 -2.25
C LYS A 147 16.29 -8.70 -1.66
N LEU A 148 15.38 -9.64 -1.91
CA LEU A 148 14.03 -9.61 -1.36
C LEU A 148 14.03 -9.70 0.18
N GLY A 149 14.80 -10.64 0.74
CA GLY A 149 14.93 -10.78 2.20
C GLY A 149 15.47 -9.49 2.84
N LYS A 150 16.52 -8.91 2.26
CA LYS A 150 17.10 -7.63 2.73
C LYS A 150 16.11 -6.47 2.65
N ASN A 151 15.36 -6.35 1.55
CA ASN A 151 14.33 -5.32 1.41
C ASN A 151 13.22 -5.48 2.45
N LEU A 152 12.77 -6.72 2.70
CA LEU A 152 11.74 -7.00 3.71
C LEU A 152 12.23 -6.67 5.11
N GLU A 153 13.45 -7.07 5.46
CA GLU A 153 14.08 -6.72 6.73
C GLU A 153 14.10 -5.21 6.96
N GLN A 154 14.60 -4.45 5.97
CA GLN A 154 14.69 -2.99 6.08
C GLN A 154 13.31 -2.36 6.28
N VAL A 155 12.33 -2.72 5.46
CA VAL A 155 10.97 -2.19 5.56
C VAL A 155 10.34 -2.56 6.91
N LEU A 156 10.47 -3.81 7.35
CA LEU A 156 9.86 -4.28 8.60
C LEU A 156 10.54 -3.66 9.83
N ASN A 157 11.85 -3.44 9.82
CA ASN A 157 12.56 -2.76 10.89
C ASN A 157 12.17 -1.28 11.00
N LEU A 158 12.03 -0.58 9.86
CA LEU A 158 11.53 0.79 9.84
C LEU A 158 10.09 0.88 10.38
N LEU A 159 9.24 -0.06 10.01
CA LEU A 159 7.84 -0.14 10.46
C LEU A 159 7.70 -0.67 11.89
N PHE A 160 8.70 -1.37 12.44
CA PHE A 160 8.63 -2.00 13.75
C PHE A 160 8.41 -1.00 14.86
N THR A 161 9.05 0.17 14.75
CA THR A 161 8.92 1.32 15.67
C THR A 161 7.46 1.80 15.80
N ARG A 162 6.59 1.43 14.85
CA ARG A 162 5.18 1.82 14.77
C ARG A 162 4.30 0.59 14.90
N LYS A 163 3.99 0.17 16.13
CA LYS A 163 3.13 -1.01 16.44
C LYS A 163 1.65 -0.71 16.25
N VAL A 164 1.28 -0.36 15.02
CA VAL A 164 -0.06 0.11 14.66
C VAL A 164 -0.83 -0.92 13.83
N PRO A 165 -2.17 -0.96 13.93
CA PRO A 165 -3.00 -1.81 13.10
C PRO A 165 -2.88 -1.48 11.61
N ILE A 166 -2.97 -2.52 10.77
CA ILE A 166 -2.98 -2.39 9.32
C ILE A 166 -4.38 -1.99 8.82
N GLN A 167 -4.43 -1.09 7.85
CA GLN A 167 -5.60 -0.78 7.04
C GLN A 167 -5.27 -1.04 5.57
N HIS A 168 -6.13 -1.75 4.87
CA HIS A 168 -5.98 -2.00 3.44
C HIS A 168 -6.81 -0.99 2.66
N VAL A 169 -6.19 -0.29 1.72
CA VAL A 169 -6.82 0.84 1.02
C VAL A 169 -6.71 0.64 -0.49
N ILE A 170 -7.82 0.86 -1.18
CA ILE A 170 -7.88 1.04 -2.62
C ILE A 170 -8.06 2.52 -2.92
N LEU A 171 -7.11 3.12 -3.63
CA LEU A 171 -7.26 4.42 -4.27
C LEU A 171 -7.86 4.21 -5.65
N ALA A 172 -9.03 4.78 -5.89
CA ALA A 172 -9.68 4.68 -7.19
C ALA A 172 -9.73 6.03 -7.88
N PHE A 173 -9.07 6.11 -9.03
CA PHE A 173 -9.04 7.29 -9.88
C PHE A 173 -10.03 7.09 -11.02
N TYR A 174 -10.92 8.04 -11.27
CA TYR A 174 -11.95 7.96 -12.31
C TYR A 174 -12.24 9.34 -12.89
N HIS A 175 -12.72 9.38 -14.14
CA HIS A 175 -12.93 10.64 -14.89
C HIS A 175 -14.39 11.04 -15.02
N ASP A 176 -15.29 10.07 -14.93
CA ASP A 176 -16.73 10.29 -15.03
C ASP A 176 -17.37 9.87 -13.71
N LYS A 177 -18.19 10.74 -13.12
CA LYS A 177 -18.97 10.42 -11.91
C LYS A 177 -19.84 9.17 -12.09
N ASN A 178 -20.23 8.83 -13.31
CA ASN A 178 -20.93 7.58 -13.64
C ASN A 178 -20.04 6.32 -13.51
N HIS A 179 -18.72 6.50 -13.51
CA HIS A 179 -17.72 5.44 -13.35
C HIS A 179 -17.24 5.28 -11.90
N GLU A 180 -17.60 6.22 -11.00
CA GLU A 180 -17.16 6.19 -9.61
C GLU A 180 -17.49 4.83 -8.95
N PRO A 181 -16.50 4.11 -8.41
CA PRO A 181 -16.74 2.89 -7.68
C PRO A 181 -17.36 3.19 -6.32
N THR A 182 -18.23 2.31 -5.84
CA THR A 182 -18.84 2.42 -4.51
C THR A 182 -18.43 1.27 -3.60
N LYS A 183 -17.84 0.20 -4.15
CA LYS A 183 -17.49 -1.01 -3.40
C LYS A 183 -16.20 -1.65 -3.92
N VAL A 184 -15.51 -2.36 -3.04
CA VAL A 184 -14.37 -3.22 -3.37
C VAL A 184 -14.71 -4.65 -2.96
N HIS A 185 -14.51 -5.59 -3.87
CA HIS A 185 -14.58 -7.02 -3.58
C HIS A 185 -13.17 -7.60 -3.51
N GLY A 186 -12.71 -7.86 -2.27
CA GLY A 186 -11.36 -8.34 -1.97
C GLY A 186 -11.29 -9.38 -0.86
N LYS A 187 -12.36 -10.16 -0.64
CA LYS A 187 -12.43 -11.12 0.46
C LYS A 187 -11.27 -12.14 0.42
N PRO A 188 -10.75 -12.56 1.59
CA PRO A 188 -11.25 -12.26 2.95
C PRO A 188 -10.78 -10.92 3.51
N VAL A 189 -9.94 -10.17 2.80
CA VAL A 189 -9.40 -8.89 3.26
C VAL A 189 -10.46 -7.79 3.08
N LYS A 190 -10.67 -6.97 4.13
CA LYS A 190 -11.55 -5.80 4.05
C LYS A 190 -10.74 -4.61 3.57
N PHE A 191 -11.09 -4.12 2.38
CA PHE A 191 -10.48 -2.94 1.78
C PHE A 191 -11.36 -1.71 1.98
N ARG A 192 -10.74 -0.60 2.37
CA ARG A 192 -11.32 0.74 2.29
C ARG A 192 -11.19 1.26 0.87
N LEU A 193 -12.14 2.07 0.44
CA LEU A 193 -12.17 2.67 -0.88
C LEU A 193 -12.09 4.17 -0.73
N VAL A 194 -11.06 4.79 -1.30
CA VAL A 194 -10.93 6.24 -1.40
C VAL A 194 -10.98 6.59 -2.87
N THR A 195 -11.89 7.49 -3.23
CA THR A 195 -12.20 7.83 -4.62
C THR A 195 -11.69 9.22 -4.95
N TYR A 196 -11.10 9.37 -6.13
CA TYR A 196 -10.64 10.64 -6.68
C TYR A 196 -11.23 10.82 -8.07
N LEU A 197 -12.13 11.80 -8.21
CA LEU A 197 -12.57 12.29 -9.51
C LEU A 197 -11.44 13.13 -10.10
N LEU A 198 -10.97 12.73 -11.27
CA LEU A 198 -9.99 13.46 -12.05
C LEU A 198 -10.72 14.44 -12.98
N GLU A 199 -10.23 15.66 -13.04
CA GLU A 199 -10.71 16.67 -14.00
C GLU A 199 -10.01 16.46 -15.36
N ASP A 200 -10.65 16.88 -16.46
CA ASP A 200 -10.21 16.56 -17.84
C ASP A 200 -8.78 17.04 -18.17
N ASP A 201 -8.29 18.05 -17.45
CA ASP A 201 -6.92 18.55 -17.57
C ASP A 201 -5.89 17.67 -16.82
N GLN A 202 -6.31 16.82 -15.89
CA GLN A 202 -5.45 15.94 -15.07
C GLN A 202 -5.09 14.60 -15.74
N ILE A 203 -5.67 14.32 -16.91
CA ILE A 203 -5.56 13.04 -17.63
C ILE A 203 -4.17 12.86 -18.26
N GLU A 204 -3.52 13.96 -18.64
CA GLU A 204 -2.17 14.00 -19.21
C GLU A 204 -1.12 14.54 -18.23
N GLN A 205 -1.51 14.84 -16.99
CA GLN A 205 -0.64 15.51 -16.02
C GLN A 205 0.45 14.60 -15.49
N VAL A 206 1.62 14.76 -16.10
CA VAL A 206 2.80 15.24 -15.39
C VAL A 206 2.45 15.91 -14.05
N PHE A 207 2.60 15.18 -12.95
CA PHE A 207 2.53 15.79 -11.62
C PHE A 207 3.84 16.48 -11.26
N LYS A 208 3.80 17.82 -11.14
CA LYS A 208 4.98 18.61 -10.76
C LYS A 208 5.23 18.52 -9.26
N LEU A 209 6.27 17.80 -8.85
CA LEU A 209 6.79 17.89 -7.49
C LEU A 209 7.78 19.04 -7.42
N LYS A 210 7.46 20.08 -6.63
CA LYS A 210 8.47 21.06 -6.20
C LYS A 210 9.22 20.44 -5.04
N LEU A 211 10.51 20.17 -5.26
CA LEU A 211 11.42 19.93 -4.14
C LEU A 211 11.79 21.31 -3.61
N ASP A 212 11.34 21.63 -2.39
CA ASP A 212 11.76 22.85 -1.72
C ASP A 212 13.30 22.81 -1.56
N GLU A 213 13.95 23.93 -1.85
CA GLU A 213 15.36 24.13 -1.51
C GLU A 213 15.44 24.18 0.03
N GLN A 214 16.03 23.16 0.64
CA GLN A 214 16.36 23.15 2.07
C GLN A 214 17.34 24.26 2.41
#